data_AF-A0A1D3E0Q1-F1
#
_entry.id   AF-A0A1D3E0Q1-F1
#
_cell.length_a   1.000
_cell.length_b   1.000
_cell.length_c   1.000
_cell.angle_alpha   90.00
_cell.angle_beta   90.00
_cell.angle_gamma   90.00
#
_symmetry.space_group_name_H-M   'P 1'
#
loop_
_entity.id
_entity.type
_entity.pdbx_description
1 polymer ?
#
loop_
_entity_poly.entity_id
_entity_poly.type
_entity_poly.pdbx_seq_one_letter_code
_entity_poly.pdbx_strand_id
1 'polypeptide(L)'
;MGTWDVGPFDNDTAADFSGTLDDAAADARAGIVRDTLTRVIDTIGCLEAPESEEAVAAAALVAAQCPGGEPADPVYGPAEPLPDLTGLRDLALQALDRVLTEPSELMNLWDESDGGPWRAHVRSLRNVLAPQPPGEQLRLA
;
A
#
# COMPACT_ATOMS: atom_id res chain seq x y z
N MET A 1 -10.44 3.31 -15.24
CA MET A 1 -9.13 2.68 -14.95
C MET A 1 -9.38 1.21 -14.78
N GLY A 2 -8.45 0.37 -15.26
CA GLY A 2 -8.55 -1.08 -15.29
C GLY A 2 -7.64 -1.75 -14.27
N THR A 3 -7.96 -3.01 -14.01
CA THR A 3 -7.27 -3.91 -13.08
C THR A 3 -7.01 -5.23 -13.81
N TRP A 4 -5.80 -5.79 -13.72
CA TRP A 4 -5.43 -7.03 -14.43
C TRP A 4 -5.01 -8.18 -13.52
N ASP A 5 -4.70 -7.91 -12.25
CA ASP A 5 -4.46 -8.90 -11.20
C ASP A 5 -4.77 -8.27 -9.82
N VAL A 6 -4.46 -8.97 -8.73
CA VAL A 6 -4.84 -8.58 -7.36
C VAL A 6 -3.71 -7.94 -6.56
N GLY A 7 -2.52 -7.80 -7.15
CA GLY A 7 -1.37 -7.21 -6.50
C GLY A 7 -1.48 -5.68 -6.36
N PRO A 8 -0.61 -5.06 -5.54
CA PRO A 8 -0.72 -3.65 -5.17
C PRO A 8 -0.52 -2.70 -6.36
N PHE A 9 0.17 -3.18 -7.40
CA PHE A 9 0.51 -2.42 -8.60
C PHE A 9 -0.26 -2.90 -9.84
N ASP A 10 -1.20 -3.84 -9.68
CA ASP A 10 -1.89 -4.50 -10.80
C ASP A 10 -3.16 -3.77 -11.27
N ASN A 11 -3.11 -2.44 -11.24
CA ASN A 11 -4.15 -1.55 -11.72
C ASN A 11 -3.55 -0.24 -12.25
N ASP A 12 -4.27 0.43 -13.14
CA ASP A 12 -3.79 1.67 -13.77
C ASP A 12 -3.43 2.75 -12.71
N THR A 13 -4.17 2.82 -11.60
CA THR A 13 -4.00 3.89 -10.60
C THR A 13 -2.71 3.75 -9.84
N ALA A 14 -2.39 2.53 -9.40
CA ALA A 14 -1.14 2.23 -8.77
C ALA A 14 0.05 2.42 -9.72
N ALA A 15 -0.11 2.07 -11.00
CA ALA A 15 0.93 2.31 -12.01
C ALA A 15 1.18 3.81 -12.25
N ASP A 16 0.12 4.63 -12.35
CA ASP A 16 0.22 6.09 -12.47
C ASP A 16 0.85 6.72 -11.21
N PHE A 17 0.54 6.18 -10.02
CA PHE A 17 1.17 6.59 -8.77
C PHE A 17 2.67 6.27 -8.74
N SER A 18 3.09 5.10 -9.21
CA SER A 18 4.51 4.75 -9.39
C SER A 18 5.22 5.75 -10.32
N GLY A 19 4.61 6.07 -11.46
CA GLY A 19 5.15 7.08 -12.38
C GLY A 19 5.29 8.46 -11.72
N THR A 20 4.32 8.86 -10.89
CA THR A 20 4.39 10.10 -10.10
C THR A 20 5.58 10.11 -9.13
N LEU A 21 5.91 8.99 -8.50
CA LEU A 21 7.07 8.88 -7.62
C LEU A 21 8.38 8.93 -8.41
N ASP A 22 8.42 8.30 -9.58
CA ASP A 22 9.61 8.28 -10.43
C ASP A 22 9.94 9.68 -10.96
N ASP A 23 8.94 10.43 -11.41
CA ASP A 23 9.08 11.81 -11.91
C ASP A 23 9.41 12.83 -10.80
N ALA A 24 9.13 12.49 -9.53
CA ALA A 24 9.39 13.37 -8.40
C ALA A 24 10.88 13.43 -8.04
N ALA A 25 11.29 14.59 -7.49
CA ALA A 25 12.59 14.73 -6.86
C ALA A 25 12.73 13.73 -5.69
N ALA A 26 13.93 13.17 -5.51
CA ALA A 26 14.17 12.09 -4.54
C ALA A 26 13.78 12.47 -3.09
N ASP A 27 13.94 13.72 -2.71
CA ASP A 27 13.57 14.25 -1.39
C ASP A 27 12.06 14.51 -1.21
N ALA A 28 11.30 14.59 -2.31
CA ALA A 28 9.85 14.75 -2.29
C ALA A 28 9.09 13.41 -2.18
N ARG A 29 9.69 12.29 -2.62
CA ARG A 29 9.04 10.96 -2.69
C ARG A 29 8.46 10.49 -1.35
N ALA A 30 9.19 10.67 -0.24
CA ALA A 30 8.68 10.33 1.10
C ALA A 30 7.46 11.18 1.50
N GLY A 31 7.40 12.44 1.06
CA GLY A 31 6.26 13.32 1.26
C GLY A 31 5.03 12.81 0.51
N ILE A 32 5.19 12.45 -0.76
CA ILE A 32 4.11 11.90 -1.60
C ILE A 32 3.51 10.64 -0.97
N VAL A 33 4.34 9.67 -0.57
CA VAL A 33 3.87 8.44 0.09
C VAL A 33 3.11 8.77 1.38
N ARG A 34 3.63 9.68 2.22
CA ARG A 34 2.95 10.10 3.45
C ARG A 34 1.60 10.73 3.15
N ASP A 35 1.55 11.67 2.22
CA ASP A 35 0.34 12.44 1.91
C ASP A 35 -0.77 11.54 1.32
N THR A 36 -0.40 10.57 0.47
CA THR A 36 -1.34 9.56 -0.04
C THR A 36 -1.95 8.72 1.09
N LEU A 37 -1.12 8.22 2.02
CA LEU A 37 -1.62 7.43 3.15
C LEU A 37 -2.50 8.28 4.09
N THR A 38 -2.09 9.51 4.40
CA THR A 38 -2.86 10.43 5.26
C THR A 38 -4.19 10.81 4.63
N ARG A 39 -4.23 11.07 3.32
CA ARG A 39 -5.47 11.43 2.61
C ARG A 39 -6.56 10.39 2.82
N VAL A 40 -6.22 9.12 2.68
CA VAL A 40 -7.17 8.01 2.86
C VAL A 40 -7.67 7.92 4.29
N ILE A 41 -6.78 8.07 5.28
CA ILE A 41 -7.14 8.07 6.71
C ILE A 41 -8.12 9.20 7.04
N ASP A 42 -7.89 10.39 6.49
CA ASP A 42 -8.68 11.59 6.78
C ASP A 42 -10.00 11.66 5.98
N THR A 43 -10.23 10.75 5.03
CA THR A 43 -11.46 10.71 4.22
C THR A 43 -12.69 10.43 5.07
N ILE A 44 -13.56 11.43 5.16
CA ILE A 44 -14.89 11.35 5.77
C ILE A 44 -15.89 10.89 4.71
N GLY A 45 -16.60 9.79 4.99
CA GLY A 45 -17.61 9.24 4.08
C GLY A 45 -17.03 8.14 3.19
N CYS A 46 -17.58 8.01 1.98
CA CYS A 46 -17.15 6.97 1.03
C CYS A 46 -15.70 7.21 0.63
N LEU A 47 -14.87 6.17 0.79
CA LEU A 47 -13.53 6.15 0.22
C LEU A 47 -13.62 5.64 -1.21
N GLU A 48 -13.26 6.49 -2.15
CA GLU A 48 -13.29 6.17 -3.58
C GLU A 48 -12.16 5.16 -3.93
N ALA A 49 -12.34 4.46 -5.04
CA ALA A 49 -11.47 3.39 -5.45
C ALA A 49 -10.04 3.86 -5.79
N PRO A 50 -9.83 4.95 -6.55
CA PRO A 50 -8.48 5.40 -6.90
C PRO A 50 -7.63 5.72 -5.67
N GLU A 51 -8.18 6.43 -4.68
CA GLU A 51 -7.49 6.75 -3.43
C GLU A 51 -7.12 5.48 -2.65
N SER A 52 -7.98 4.47 -2.68
CA SER A 52 -7.72 3.19 -2.05
C SER A 52 -6.60 2.41 -2.76
N GLU A 53 -6.59 2.43 -4.09
CA GLU A 53 -5.55 1.79 -4.91
C GLU A 53 -4.17 2.43 -4.67
N GLU A 54 -4.09 3.77 -4.69
CA GLU A 54 -2.86 4.51 -4.36
C GLU A 54 -2.37 4.19 -2.94
N ALA A 55 -3.27 4.13 -1.95
CA ALA A 55 -2.88 3.79 -0.58
C ALA A 55 -2.39 2.34 -0.43
N VAL A 56 -2.98 1.38 -1.15
CA VAL A 56 -2.49 -0.01 -1.14
C VAL A 56 -1.09 -0.09 -1.76
N ALA A 57 -0.85 0.61 -2.88
CA ALA A 57 0.48 0.71 -3.49
C ALA A 57 1.49 1.39 -2.54
N ALA A 58 1.14 2.53 -1.97
CA ALA A 58 1.97 3.26 -1.00
C ALA A 58 2.30 2.40 0.23
N ALA A 59 1.33 1.67 0.77
CA ALA A 59 1.54 0.77 1.89
C ALA A 59 2.44 -0.43 1.53
N ALA A 60 2.34 -0.95 0.30
CA ALA A 60 3.23 -1.99 -0.19
C ALA A 60 4.69 -1.51 -0.28
N LEU A 61 4.94 -0.27 -0.69
CA LEU A 61 6.28 0.33 -0.69
C LEU A 61 6.88 0.45 0.72
N VAL A 62 6.06 0.80 1.70
CA VAL A 62 6.49 0.82 3.12
C VAL A 62 6.75 -0.61 3.62
N ALA A 63 5.87 -1.55 3.29
CA ALA A 63 5.99 -2.95 3.67
C ALA A 63 7.25 -3.60 3.08
N ALA A 64 7.62 -3.27 1.83
CA ALA A 64 8.83 -3.76 1.16
C ALA A 64 10.14 -3.40 1.89
N GLN A 65 10.14 -2.34 2.70
CA GLN A 65 11.27 -1.94 3.53
C GLN A 65 11.25 -2.57 4.94
N CYS A 66 10.21 -3.34 5.27
CA CYS A 66 10.07 -4.02 6.55
C CYS A 66 10.56 -5.49 6.47
N PRO A 67 10.96 -6.10 7.60
CA PRO A 67 11.25 -7.53 7.64
C PRO A 67 10.05 -8.37 7.18
N GLY A 68 10.27 -9.28 6.23
CA GLY A 68 9.22 -10.12 5.64
C GLY A 68 8.38 -9.42 4.57
N GLY A 69 8.74 -8.20 4.18
CA GLY A 69 8.17 -7.53 3.02
C GLY A 69 8.69 -8.08 1.70
N GLU A 70 7.81 -8.13 0.72
CA GLU A 70 8.16 -8.43 -0.67
C GLU A 70 8.57 -7.13 -1.38
N PRO A 71 9.53 -7.21 -2.33
CA PRO A 71 9.88 -6.04 -3.14
C PRO A 71 8.68 -5.53 -3.94
N ALA A 72 8.72 -4.25 -4.30
CA ALA A 72 7.73 -3.67 -5.20
C ALA A 72 7.72 -4.40 -6.55
N ASP A 73 6.59 -4.33 -7.25
CA ASP A 73 6.46 -4.95 -8.57
C ASP A 73 7.53 -4.38 -9.53
N PRO A 74 8.30 -5.23 -10.24
CA PRO A 74 9.41 -4.76 -11.06
C PRO A 74 8.98 -4.10 -12.39
N VAL A 75 7.70 -4.21 -12.78
CA VAL A 75 7.15 -3.67 -14.02
C VAL A 75 6.30 -2.43 -13.77
N TYR A 76 5.43 -2.48 -12.76
CA TYR A 76 4.44 -1.44 -12.47
C TYR A 76 4.69 -0.72 -11.13
N GLY A 77 5.67 -1.16 -10.35
CA GLY A 77 6.20 -0.40 -9.22
C GLY A 77 7.14 0.74 -9.66
N PRO A 78 7.52 1.64 -8.74
CA PRO A 78 8.46 2.72 -9.05
C PRO A 78 9.82 2.16 -9.46
N ALA A 79 10.37 2.66 -10.56
CA ALA A 79 11.67 2.28 -11.08
C ALA A 79 12.82 2.99 -10.35
N GLU A 80 12.55 4.17 -9.79
CA GLU A 80 13.53 4.99 -9.12
C GLU A 80 13.62 4.66 -7.62
N PRO A 81 14.80 4.82 -6.99
CA PRO A 81 14.98 4.44 -5.59
C PRO A 81 14.12 5.29 -4.66
N LEU A 82 13.53 4.63 -3.66
CA LEU A 82 12.79 5.29 -2.60
C LEU A 82 13.70 5.63 -1.41
N PRO A 83 13.44 6.74 -0.70
CA PRO A 83 14.08 7.02 0.58
C PRO A 83 13.61 6.01 1.65
N ASP A 84 14.15 6.14 2.87
CA ASP A 84 13.67 5.38 4.02
C ASP A 84 12.20 5.76 4.35
N LEU A 85 11.31 4.79 4.20
CA LEU A 85 9.88 4.89 4.47
C LEU A 85 9.48 4.14 5.74
N THR A 86 10.41 3.51 6.46
CA THR A 86 10.09 2.66 7.63
C THR A 86 9.39 3.44 8.74
N GLY A 87 9.64 4.74 8.85
CA GLY A 87 8.93 5.65 9.77
C GLY A 87 7.45 5.87 9.44
N LEU A 88 6.96 5.40 8.28
CA LEU A 88 5.55 5.48 7.86
C LEU A 88 4.78 4.19 8.15
N ARG A 89 5.39 3.19 8.80
CA ARG A 89 4.78 1.87 9.04
C ARG A 89 3.41 1.93 9.71
N ASP A 90 3.28 2.70 10.79
CA ASP A 90 2.00 2.85 11.49
C ASP A 90 0.95 3.60 10.65
N LEU A 91 1.39 4.54 9.81
CA LEU A 91 0.52 5.27 8.89
C LEU A 91 0.01 4.35 7.78
N ALA A 92 0.89 3.53 7.21
CA ALA A 92 0.54 2.54 6.20
C ALA A 92 -0.46 1.51 6.74
N LEU A 93 -0.26 1.02 7.97
CA LEU A 93 -1.19 0.09 8.61
C LEU A 93 -2.58 0.71 8.78
N GLN A 94 -2.65 1.96 9.26
CA GLN A 94 -3.91 2.69 9.42
C GLN A 94 -4.63 2.95 8.08
N ALA A 95 -3.89 3.27 7.03
CA ALA A 95 -4.46 3.45 5.70
C ALA A 95 -5.07 2.14 5.17
N LEU A 96 -4.38 1.01 5.33
CA LEU A 96 -4.93 -0.31 4.95
C LEU A 96 -6.15 -0.69 5.78
N ASP A 97 -6.17 -0.37 7.08
CA ASP A 97 -7.36 -0.54 7.92
C ASP A 97 -8.55 0.27 7.39
N ARG A 98 -8.29 1.51 6.96
CA ARG A 98 -9.31 2.38 6.40
C ARG A 98 -9.82 1.90 5.04
N VAL A 99 -8.95 1.38 4.18
CA VAL A 99 -9.33 0.76 2.89
C VAL A 99 -10.25 -0.45 3.09
N LEU A 100 -10.01 -1.22 4.16
CA LEU A 100 -10.80 -2.40 4.53
C LEU A 100 -12.05 -2.07 5.38
N THR A 101 -12.40 -0.79 5.52
CA THR A 101 -13.55 -0.33 6.32
C THR A 101 -14.57 0.38 5.43
N GLU A 102 -15.84 -0.02 5.54
CA GLU A 102 -16.93 0.63 4.84
C GLU A 102 -17.23 2.04 5.40
N PRO A 103 -17.69 2.98 4.55
CA PRO A 103 -17.90 2.84 3.10
C PRO A 103 -16.59 2.94 2.30
N SER A 104 -16.39 1.98 1.38
CA SER A 104 -15.22 1.84 0.51
C SER A 104 -15.66 1.34 -0.86
N GLU A 105 -15.50 2.18 -1.89
CA GLU A 105 -15.84 1.86 -3.27
C GLU A 105 -14.97 0.70 -3.79
N LEU A 106 -13.66 0.70 -3.50
CA LEU A 106 -12.78 -0.40 -3.92
C LEU A 106 -13.22 -1.75 -3.37
N MET A 107 -13.65 -1.79 -2.09
CA MET A 107 -14.20 -3.02 -1.52
C MET A 107 -15.45 -3.48 -2.27
N ASN A 108 -16.37 -2.56 -2.55
CA ASN A 108 -17.60 -2.86 -3.29
C ASN A 108 -17.29 -3.42 -4.69
N LEU A 109 -16.36 -2.79 -5.42
CA LEU A 109 -15.93 -3.26 -6.74
C LEU A 109 -15.37 -4.69 -6.69
N TRP A 110 -14.55 -5.01 -5.68
CA TRP A 110 -14.05 -6.37 -5.48
C TRP A 110 -15.13 -7.35 -5.02
N ASP A 111 -16.13 -6.90 -4.25
CA ASP A 111 -17.29 -7.72 -3.84
C ASP A 111 -18.24 -8.04 -5.00
N GLU A 112 -18.29 -7.21 -6.04
CA GLU A 112 -19.01 -7.52 -7.29
C GLU A 112 -18.36 -8.66 -8.10
N SER A 113 -17.12 -9.02 -7.75
CA SER A 113 -16.33 -10.12 -8.35
C SER A 113 -15.88 -11.12 -7.26
N ASP A 114 -14.81 -11.89 -7.51
CA ASP A 114 -14.15 -12.70 -6.46
C ASP A 114 -13.07 -11.86 -5.74
N GLY A 115 -13.49 -11.03 -4.79
CA GLY A 115 -12.61 -10.16 -4.01
C GLY A 115 -11.80 -10.85 -2.90
N GLY A 116 -11.91 -12.19 -2.77
CA GLY A 116 -11.22 -12.97 -1.75
C GLY A 116 -9.68 -12.86 -1.83
N PRO A 117 -9.08 -13.11 -3.01
CA PRO A 117 -7.63 -13.00 -3.20
C PRO A 117 -7.09 -11.58 -2.95
N TRP A 118 -7.77 -10.54 -3.43
CA TRP A 118 -7.38 -9.14 -3.17
C TRP A 118 -7.38 -8.83 -1.67
N ARG A 119 -8.45 -9.18 -0.94
CA ARG A 119 -8.52 -9.00 0.52
C ARG A 119 -7.43 -9.78 1.26
N ALA A 120 -7.09 -10.98 0.79
CA ALA A 120 -6.00 -11.75 1.37
C ALA A 120 -4.65 -11.04 1.17
N HIS A 121 -4.43 -10.45 0.00
CA HIS A 121 -3.22 -9.69 -0.30
C HIS A 121 -3.08 -8.46 0.62
N VAL A 122 -4.15 -7.65 0.75
CA VAL A 122 -4.15 -6.48 1.65
C VAL A 122 -3.89 -6.90 3.10
N ARG A 123 -4.46 -8.02 3.56
CA ARG A 123 -4.19 -8.55 4.91
C ARG A 123 -2.74 -9.01 5.08
N SER A 124 -2.11 -9.55 4.04
CA SER A 124 -0.68 -9.89 4.07
C SER A 124 0.18 -8.67 4.32
N LEU A 125 -0.07 -7.57 3.59
CA LEU A 125 0.61 -6.29 3.80
C LEU A 125 0.43 -5.78 5.24
N ARG A 126 -0.80 -5.85 5.77
CA ARG A 126 -1.07 -5.49 7.17
C ARG A 126 -0.25 -6.30 8.17
N ASN A 127 -0.06 -7.60 7.93
CA ASN A 127 0.74 -8.45 8.82
C ASN A 127 2.23 -8.08 8.81
N VAL A 128 2.78 -7.74 7.63
CA VAL A 128 4.16 -7.24 7.51
C VAL A 128 4.30 -5.90 8.25
N LEU A 129 3.31 -5.02 8.11
CA LEU A 129 3.30 -3.69 8.73
C LEU A 129 2.96 -3.73 10.22
N ALA A 130 2.31 -4.78 10.73
CA ALA A 130 1.99 -4.90 12.15
C ALA A 130 3.27 -4.99 13.01
N PRO A 131 3.30 -4.33 14.18
CA PRO A 131 4.44 -4.42 15.09
C PRO A 131 4.71 -5.89 15.42
N GLN A 132 5.96 -6.31 15.19
CA GLN A 132 6.37 -7.67 15.54
C GLN A 132 6.41 -7.77 17.07
N PRO A 133 5.84 -8.83 17.67
CA PRO A 133 5.97 -9.04 19.11
C PRO A 133 7.47 -9.12 19.46
N PRO A 134 7.92 -8.51 20.56
CA PRO A 134 9.31 -8.61 20.97
C PRO A 134 9.63 -10.06 21.35
N GLY A 135 10.19 -10.83 20.42
CA GLY A 135 10.62 -12.20 20.72
C GLY A 135 10.70 -13.19 19.56
N GLU A 136 11.38 -12.88 18.45
CA GLU A 136 11.89 -13.92 17.54
C GLU A 136 13.24 -13.49 16.92
N GLN A 137 14.09 -12.82 17.70
CA GLN A 137 15.46 -12.45 17.29
C GLN A 137 16.53 -13.30 17.98
N LEU A 138 16.12 -14.44 18.56
CA LEU A 138 16.96 -15.32 19.38
C LEU A 138 16.96 -16.77 18.89
N ARG A 139 17.02 -17.00 17.56
CA ARG A 139 17.44 -18.30 17.01
C ARG A 139 18.18 -18.12 15.71
N LEU A 140 19.47 -17.80 15.83
CA LEU A 140 20.55 -18.29 14.97
C LEU A 140 21.84 -17.69 15.55
N ALA A 141 22.28 -18.30 16.66
CA ALA A 141 23.67 -18.24 17.12
C ALA A 141 24.34 -19.55 16.69
#